data_AF-A0A022KXI3-F1
#
_entry.id   AF-A0A022KXI3-F1
#
_cell.length_a   1.000
_cell.length_b   1.000
_cell.length_c   1.000
_cell.angle_alpha   90.00
_cell.angle_beta   90.00
_cell.angle_gamma   90.00
#
_symmetry.space_group_name_H-M   'P 1'
#
loop_
_entity.id
_entity.type
_entity.pdbx_description
1 polymer ?
#
loop_
_entity_poly.entity_id
_entity_poly.type
_entity_poly.pdbx_seq_one_letter_code
_entity_poly.pdbx_strand_id
1 'polypeptide(L)'
;TFAYWSDETDYLLAVGRYMGKESGGRDGNQLTHALATSSAADILPALPAQLYDAGVWLAEKAPSTRLDPIPAPLLVSERFMPVGLRELALEARDAHDFLATLLTALEKILRDPDSRLLIAADDAVTAARWIALGTLFFDREVALEFTFRIFTENPYKGSHRIMVFNPETVEKAVDIARLPDVHSGIDLRNFAASPMEISASARTYATWFLEGNAYDALDAIEFGRAWEPHVSDSSVSAAIASAAVMGNHDTEDFTTEDLAALVRGLARTEDGVEDYGDELIALFDRSPEDADAGVHHAATFAALADAGENVLAEQLASTSARRAE
;
A
#
# COMPACT_ATOMS: atom_id res chain seq x y z
N THR A 1 -3.66 15.75 -16.94
CA THR A 1 -4.05 15.74 -15.52
C THR A 1 -4.74 14.42 -15.22
N PHE A 2 -4.77 14.01 -13.96
CA PHE A 2 -5.50 12.80 -13.52
C PHE A 2 -6.06 13.05 -12.12
N ALA A 3 -7.25 12.59 -11.83
CA ALA A 3 -7.86 12.75 -10.52
C ALA A 3 -8.63 11.50 -10.14
N TYR A 4 -8.63 11.23 -8.84
CA TYR A 4 -9.45 10.23 -8.20
C TYR A 4 -10.15 10.88 -7.01
N TRP A 5 -11.45 10.66 -6.93
CA TRP A 5 -12.28 11.09 -5.84
C TRP A 5 -13.19 9.96 -5.41
N SER A 6 -13.47 9.89 -4.11
CA SER A 6 -14.40 8.95 -3.52
C SER A 6 -15.19 9.63 -2.40
N ASP A 7 -16.40 9.13 -2.18
CA ASP A 7 -17.15 9.28 -0.95
C ASP A 7 -17.62 7.91 -0.42
N GLU A 8 -18.63 7.87 0.44
CA GLU A 8 -19.12 6.63 1.06
C GLU A 8 -19.56 5.55 0.05
N THR A 9 -20.05 5.97 -1.12
CA THR A 9 -20.65 5.02 -2.08
C THR A 9 -20.18 5.20 -3.52
N ASP A 10 -19.64 6.36 -3.88
CA ASP A 10 -19.30 6.70 -5.25
C ASP A 10 -17.79 6.88 -5.43
N TYR A 11 -17.31 6.38 -6.57
CA TYR A 11 -15.91 6.47 -6.98
C TYR A 11 -15.84 7.14 -8.36
N LEU A 12 -14.95 8.11 -8.51
CA LEU A 12 -14.74 8.87 -9.73
C LEU A 12 -13.25 8.88 -10.10
N LEU A 13 -12.93 8.40 -11.30
CA LEU A 13 -11.61 8.55 -11.93
C LEU A 13 -11.75 9.45 -13.15
N ALA A 14 -10.85 10.42 -13.31
CA ALA A 14 -10.90 11.34 -14.45
C ALA A 14 -9.52 11.68 -15.00
N VAL A 15 -9.33 11.49 -16.31
CA VAL A 15 -8.14 11.92 -17.05
C VAL A 15 -8.49 13.14 -17.91
N GLY A 16 -7.73 14.22 -17.72
CA GLY A 16 -7.80 15.42 -18.55
C GLY A 16 -6.62 15.51 -19.51
N ARG A 17 -6.89 15.70 -20.81
CA ARG A 17 -5.89 15.90 -21.86
C ARG A 17 -6.07 17.26 -22.51
N TYR A 18 -4.98 18.01 -22.62
CA TYR A 18 -4.97 19.29 -23.31
C TYR A 18 -4.95 19.06 -24.83
N MET A 19 -5.90 19.64 -25.57
CA MET A 19 -6.03 19.43 -27.02
C MET A 19 -5.27 20.47 -27.86
N GLY A 20 -4.35 21.22 -27.25
CA GLY A 20 -3.61 22.29 -27.92
C GLY A 20 -4.32 23.65 -27.84
N LYS A 21 -3.66 24.72 -28.29
CA LYS A 21 -4.24 26.08 -28.33
C LYS A 21 -5.23 26.22 -29.46
N GLU A 22 -6.35 26.89 -29.21
CA GLU A 22 -7.22 27.34 -30.31
C GLU A 22 -6.50 28.42 -31.12
N SER A 23 -6.79 28.49 -32.42
CA SER A 23 -6.18 29.43 -33.39
C SER A 23 -6.35 30.92 -33.07
N GLY A 24 -7.04 31.28 -31.99
CA GLY A 24 -7.23 32.65 -31.49
C GLY A 24 -6.45 33.02 -30.23
N GLY A 25 -5.54 32.16 -29.74
CA GLY A 25 -4.73 32.47 -28.54
C GLY A 25 -5.46 32.29 -27.21
N ARG A 26 -6.71 31.80 -27.21
CA ARG A 26 -7.36 31.26 -26.01
C ARG A 26 -6.66 29.97 -25.60
N ASP A 27 -6.56 29.75 -24.29
CA ASP A 27 -6.21 28.44 -23.74
C ASP A 27 -7.20 27.43 -24.32
N GLY A 28 -6.68 26.47 -25.08
CA GLY A 28 -7.54 25.59 -25.86
C GLY A 28 -8.22 24.52 -25.01
N ASN A 29 -9.11 23.79 -25.68
CA ASN A 29 -10.04 22.89 -25.01
C ASN A 29 -9.32 21.72 -24.33
N GLN A 30 -9.86 21.30 -23.19
CA GLN A 30 -9.47 20.06 -22.54
C GLN A 30 -10.51 18.98 -22.84
N LEU A 31 -10.03 17.79 -23.19
CA LEU A 31 -10.84 16.57 -23.20
C LEU A 31 -10.74 15.95 -21.81
N THR A 32 -11.87 15.80 -21.13
CA THR A 32 -11.94 15.06 -19.86
C THR A 32 -12.71 13.78 -20.09
N HIS A 33 -12.06 12.64 -19.81
CA HIS A 33 -12.69 11.33 -19.78
C HIS A 33 -12.83 10.89 -18.32
N ALA A 34 -14.05 10.57 -17.89
CA ALA A 34 -14.34 10.22 -16.51
C ALA A 34 -15.09 8.89 -16.43
N LEU A 35 -14.67 8.05 -15.50
CA LEU A 35 -15.33 6.79 -15.13
C LEU A 35 -15.90 6.97 -13.72
N ALA A 36 -17.17 6.61 -13.56
CA ALA A 36 -17.85 6.64 -12.28
C ALA A 36 -18.47 5.27 -12.00
N THR A 37 -18.37 4.83 -10.75
CA THR A 37 -18.99 3.59 -10.26
C THR A 37 -19.41 3.77 -8.81
N SER A 38 -20.42 3.01 -8.39
CA SER A 38 -20.81 2.90 -6.99
C SER A 38 -20.34 1.59 -6.34
N SER A 39 -19.37 0.90 -6.96
CA SER A 39 -18.88 -0.42 -6.57
C SER A 39 -17.36 -0.42 -6.50
N ALA A 40 -16.80 -0.64 -5.31
CA ALA A 40 -15.35 -0.78 -5.12
C ALA A 40 -14.77 -1.93 -5.97
N ALA A 41 -15.54 -3.00 -6.17
CA ALA A 41 -15.15 -4.18 -6.95
C ALA A 41 -14.91 -3.88 -8.45
N ASP A 42 -15.39 -2.73 -8.95
CA ASP A 42 -15.11 -2.33 -10.34
C ASP A 42 -13.70 -1.72 -10.50
N ILE A 43 -13.12 -1.27 -9.39
CA ILE A 43 -11.77 -0.68 -9.31
C ILE A 43 -10.78 -1.74 -8.84
N LEU A 44 -11.10 -2.43 -7.74
CA LEU A 44 -10.29 -3.48 -7.15
C LEU A 44 -10.17 -4.69 -8.10
N PRO A 45 -9.04 -5.43 -8.09
CA PRO A 45 -7.93 -5.34 -7.14
C PRO A 45 -6.90 -4.24 -7.44
N ALA A 46 -7.06 -3.48 -8.53
CA ALA A 46 -6.18 -2.35 -8.83
C ALA A 46 -6.47 -1.17 -7.89
N LEU A 47 -5.46 -0.33 -7.65
CA LEU A 47 -5.61 0.91 -6.91
C LEU A 47 -5.80 2.11 -7.84
N PRO A 48 -6.52 3.16 -7.41
CA PRO A 48 -6.88 4.29 -8.27
C PRO A 48 -5.71 4.92 -9.06
N ALA A 49 -4.55 5.11 -8.42
CA ALA A 49 -3.39 5.68 -9.07
C ALA A 49 -2.73 4.74 -10.10
N GLN A 50 -2.84 3.41 -9.92
CA GLN A 50 -2.35 2.42 -10.88
C GLN A 50 -3.10 2.47 -12.22
N LEU A 51 -4.31 3.02 -12.20
CA LEU A 51 -5.18 3.11 -13.36
C LEU A 51 -4.87 4.29 -14.28
N TYR A 52 -3.89 5.15 -13.96
CA TYR A 52 -3.52 6.30 -14.80
C TYR A 52 -3.28 5.91 -16.27
N ASP A 53 -2.64 4.76 -16.49
CA ASP A 53 -2.25 4.27 -17.82
C ASP A 53 -3.12 3.13 -18.33
N ALA A 54 -4.29 2.91 -17.70
CA ALA A 54 -5.22 1.90 -18.16
C ALA A 54 -5.66 2.20 -19.61
N GLY A 55 -5.77 1.16 -20.44
CA GLY A 55 -6.11 1.29 -21.87
C GLY A 55 -7.51 1.85 -22.16
N VAL A 56 -8.29 2.14 -21.13
CA VAL A 56 -9.66 2.64 -21.20
C VAL A 56 -9.77 4.14 -21.45
N TRP A 57 -8.68 4.89 -21.29
CA TRP A 57 -8.72 6.36 -21.42
C TRP A 57 -8.79 6.83 -22.87
N LEU A 58 -9.89 7.47 -23.23
CA LEU A 58 -10.07 8.04 -24.57
C LEU A 58 -9.08 9.18 -24.85
N ALA A 59 -8.52 9.16 -26.05
CA ALA A 59 -7.65 10.21 -26.58
C ALA A 59 -8.41 11.27 -27.40
N GLU A 60 -9.60 10.92 -27.86
CA GLU A 60 -10.42 11.73 -28.76
C GLU A 60 -11.81 11.93 -28.17
N LYS A 61 -12.50 12.95 -28.67
CA LYS A 61 -13.85 13.27 -28.23
C LYS A 61 -14.81 12.12 -28.57
N ALA A 62 -15.46 11.58 -27.54
CA ALA A 62 -16.53 10.60 -27.71
C ALA A 62 -17.73 11.21 -28.47
N PRO A 63 -18.49 10.40 -29.24
CA PRO A 63 -19.68 10.87 -29.96
C PRO A 63 -20.82 11.30 -29.02
N SER A 64 -20.77 10.92 -27.74
CA SER A 64 -21.76 11.19 -26.70
C SER A 64 -21.06 11.55 -25.38
N THR A 65 -21.79 12.20 -24.47
CA THR A 65 -21.35 12.43 -23.07
C THR A 65 -21.58 11.24 -22.15
N ARG A 66 -22.22 10.17 -22.66
CA ARG A 66 -22.38 8.89 -21.97
C ARG A 66 -21.52 7.83 -22.64
N LEU A 67 -20.69 7.17 -21.86
CA LEU A 67 -19.86 6.05 -22.29
C LEU A 67 -20.65 4.76 -22.26
N ASP A 68 -20.29 3.82 -23.13
CA ASP A 68 -20.70 2.43 -22.96
C ASP A 68 -20.06 1.86 -21.69
N PRO A 69 -20.72 0.91 -21.00
CA PRO A 69 -20.15 0.26 -19.83
C PRO A 69 -18.79 -0.35 -20.14
N ILE A 70 -17.82 -0.14 -19.26
CA ILE A 70 -16.47 -0.67 -19.38
C ILE A 70 -16.36 -1.95 -18.55
N PRO A 71 -15.84 -3.05 -19.10
CA PRO A 71 -15.62 -4.26 -18.31
C PRO A 71 -14.64 -4.02 -17.16
N ALA A 72 -15.02 -4.51 -15.97
CA ALA A 72 -14.16 -4.58 -14.80
C ALA A 72 -13.59 -6.01 -14.61
N PRO A 73 -12.45 -6.18 -13.91
CA PRO A 73 -11.59 -5.12 -13.39
C PRO A 73 -10.77 -4.44 -14.50
N LEU A 74 -10.39 -3.18 -14.25
CA LEU A 74 -9.55 -2.44 -15.19
C LEU A 74 -8.12 -2.99 -15.22
N LEU A 75 -7.54 -3.10 -16.42
CA LEU A 75 -6.18 -3.61 -16.58
C LEU A 75 -5.13 -2.57 -16.21
N VAL A 76 -4.21 -2.96 -15.33
CA VAL A 76 -3.05 -2.16 -14.93
C VAL A 76 -1.88 -2.43 -15.88
N SER A 77 -1.19 -1.37 -16.31
CA SER A 77 0.04 -1.51 -17.11
C SER A 77 1.22 -1.97 -16.26
N GLU A 78 2.17 -2.70 -16.83
CA GLU A 78 3.34 -3.26 -16.13
C GLU A 78 4.13 -2.23 -15.30
N ARG A 79 4.30 -0.99 -15.78
CA ARG A 79 5.02 0.08 -15.06
C ARG A 79 4.33 0.59 -13.79
N PHE A 80 3.08 0.18 -13.57
CA PHE A 80 2.27 0.43 -12.37
C PHE A 80 2.03 -0.84 -11.54
N MET A 81 2.56 -2.00 -11.97
CA MET A 81 2.60 -3.22 -11.14
C MET A 81 3.71 -3.10 -10.07
N PRO A 82 3.64 -3.88 -8.97
CA PRO A 82 4.61 -3.80 -7.87
C PRO A 82 6.08 -3.81 -8.31
N VAL A 83 6.47 -4.69 -9.24
CA VAL A 83 7.85 -4.74 -9.76
C VAL A 83 8.24 -3.44 -10.46
N GLY A 84 7.40 -2.94 -11.37
CA GLY A 84 7.67 -1.69 -12.09
C GLY A 84 7.66 -0.45 -11.18
N LEU A 85 6.93 -0.50 -10.07
CA LEU A 85 6.94 0.57 -9.06
C LEU A 85 8.16 0.49 -8.13
N ARG A 86 8.65 -0.72 -7.83
CA ARG A 86 9.93 -0.92 -7.14
C ARG A 86 11.10 -0.41 -7.96
N GLU A 87 11.12 -0.69 -9.27
CA GLU A 87 12.16 -0.16 -10.17
C GLU A 87 12.22 1.38 -10.13
N LEU A 88 11.06 2.05 -10.15
CA LEU A 88 10.99 3.51 -9.97
C LEU A 88 11.58 3.95 -8.62
N ALA A 89 11.27 3.24 -7.54
CA ALA A 89 11.72 3.59 -6.21
C ALA A 89 13.25 3.45 -6.07
N LEU A 90 13.83 2.40 -6.68
CA LEU A 90 15.27 2.13 -6.67
C LEU A 90 16.08 3.18 -7.44
N GLU A 91 15.45 3.89 -8.39
CA GLU A 91 16.07 5.02 -9.10
C GLU A 91 16.10 6.31 -8.26
N ALA A 92 15.37 6.36 -7.14
CA ALA A 92 15.33 7.52 -6.25
C ALA A 92 16.63 7.71 -5.48
N ARG A 93 16.99 8.97 -5.23
CA ARG A 93 18.06 9.30 -4.28
C ARG A 93 17.60 8.92 -2.87
N ASP A 94 18.49 8.26 -2.13
CA ASP A 94 18.21 7.80 -0.77
C ASP A 94 16.90 6.99 -0.68
N ALA A 95 16.72 6.06 -1.64
CA ALA A 95 15.46 5.34 -1.91
C ALA A 95 14.72 4.83 -0.65
N HIS A 96 15.45 4.25 0.31
CA HIS A 96 14.89 3.78 1.57
C HIS A 96 14.24 4.90 2.39
N ASP A 97 14.99 5.96 2.69
CA ASP A 97 14.48 7.09 3.47
C ASP A 97 13.40 7.86 2.70
N PHE A 98 13.52 7.97 1.38
CA PHE A 98 12.53 8.66 0.56
C PHE A 98 11.19 7.91 0.51
N LEU A 99 11.21 6.59 0.28
CA LEU A 99 10.01 5.77 0.31
C LEU A 99 9.40 5.76 1.72
N ALA A 100 10.20 5.60 2.76
CA ALA A 100 9.71 5.65 4.15
C ALA A 100 9.07 7.01 4.48
N THR A 101 9.63 8.11 3.95
CA THR A 101 9.04 9.45 4.09
C THR A 101 7.69 9.56 3.39
N LEU A 102 7.55 9.02 2.17
CA LEU A 102 6.28 8.99 1.47
C LEU A 102 5.22 8.20 2.25
N LEU A 103 5.57 7.00 2.74
CA LEU A 103 4.67 6.16 3.52
C LEU A 103 4.25 6.86 4.81
N THR A 104 5.18 7.48 5.52
CA THR A 104 4.89 8.28 6.73
C THR A 104 3.92 9.41 6.42
N ALA A 105 4.07 10.10 5.29
CA ALA A 105 3.17 11.16 4.89
C ALA A 105 1.75 10.65 4.57
N LEU A 106 1.63 9.46 3.96
CA LEU A 106 0.35 8.80 3.71
C LEU A 106 -0.34 8.33 5.00
N GLU A 107 0.42 7.74 5.92
CA GLU A 107 -0.09 7.40 7.26
C GLU A 107 -0.60 8.64 8.01
N LYS A 108 0.13 9.77 7.91
CA LYS A 108 -0.27 11.03 8.56
C LYS A 108 -1.60 11.53 8.02
N ILE A 109 -1.78 11.57 6.70
CA ILE A 109 -3.06 12.04 6.15
C ILE A 109 -4.21 11.11 6.54
N LEU A 110 -3.98 9.80 6.75
CA LEU A 110 -5.02 8.86 7.25
C LEU A 110 -5.42 9.15 8.69
N ARG A 111 -4.45 9.49 9.54
CA ARG A 111 -4.73 9.84 10.94
C ARG A 111 -5.38 11.21 11.12
N ASP A 112 -5.08 12.15 10.23
CA ASP A 112 -5.56 13.54 10.31
C ASP A 112 -6.32 13.95 9.03
N PRO A 113 -7.66 14.01 9.06
CA PRO A 113 -8.48 14.42 7.92
C PRO A 113 -8.21 15.85 7.40
N ASP A 114 -7.67 16.74 8.24
CA ASP A 114 -7.31 18.12 7.84
C ASP A 114 -5.92 18.17 7.18
N SER A 115 -5.13 17.11 7.35
CA SER A 115 -3.81 16.96 6.73
C SER A 115 -3.90 16.66 5.24
N ARG A 116 -2.85 17.06 4.52
CA ARG A 116 -2.72 16.86 3.07
C ARG A 116 -1.29 16.54 2.73
N LEU A 117 -1.14 15.74 1.67
CA LEU A 117 0.14 15.50 1.02
C LEU A 117 0.24 16.35 -0.24
N LEU A 118 1.20 17.26 -0.26
CA LEU A 118 1.54 18.14 -1.37
C LEU A 118 2.72 17.56 -2.14
N ILE A 119 2.55 17.26 -3.43
CA ILE A 119 3.61 16.66 -4.25
C ILE A 119 3.99 17.62 -5.37
N ALA A 120 5.26 18.05 -5.39
CA ALA A 120 5.84 18.75 -6.53
C ALA A 120 6.34 17.72 -7.55
N ALA A 121 5.88 17.84 -8.80
CA ALA A 121 6.27 16.94 -9.89
C ALA A 121 6.27 17.67 -11.24
N ASP A 122 7.17 17.27 -12.15
CA ASP A 122 7.22 17.84 -13.51
C ASP A 122 6.25 17.14 -14.47
N ASP A 123 6.02 15.84 -14.28
CA ASP A 123 5.19 15.03 -15.16
C ASP A 123 4.13 14.21 -14.38
N ALA A 124 2.97 14.02 -15.01
CA ALA A 124 1.83 13.37 -14.38
C ALA A 124 2.01 11.85 -14.21
N VAL A 125 2.83 11.22 -15.07
CA VAL A 125 3.06 9.78 -15.03
C VAL A 125 3.88 9.43 -13.79
N THR A 126 5.00 10.12 -13.57
CA THR A 126 5.86 9.95 -12.40
C THR A 126 5.08 10.22 -11.13
N ALA A 127 4.30 11.30 -11.09
CA ALA A 127 3.43 11.57 -9.96
C ALA A 127 2.42 10.44 -9.69
N ALA A 128 1.75 9.94 -10.73
CA ALA A 128 0.80 8.83 -10.59
C ALA A 128 1.49 7.55 -10.10
N ARG A 129 2.70 7.24 -10.61
CA ARG A 129 3.46 6.05 -10.18
C ARG A 129 3.89 6.16 -8.72
N TRP A 130 4.35 7.32 -8.26
CA TRP A 130 4.69 7.51 -6.84
C TRP A 130 3.46 7.44 -5.92
N ILE A 131 2.31 7.98 -6.33
CA ILE A 131 1.06 7.80 -5.57
C ILE A 131 0.69 6.32 -5.54
N ALA A 132 0.70 5.64 -6.70
CA ALA A 132 0.40 4.21 -6.80
C ALA A 132 1.30 3.38 -5.89
N LEU A 133 2.61 3.61 -5.94
CA LEU A 133 3.59 2.97 -5.08
C LEU A 133 3.26 3.17 -3.61
N GLY A 134 3.06 4.41 -3.16
CA GLY A 134 2.77 4.69 -1.77
C GLY A 134 1.47 4.04 -1.29
N THR A 135 0.43 4.02 -2.14
CA THR A 135 -0.87 3.42 -1.78
C THR A 135 -0.87 1.88 -1.75
N LEU A 136 0.11 1.21 -2.38
CA LEU A 136 0.20 -0.27 -2.36
C LEU A 136 0.41 -0.86 -0.97
N PHE A 137 0.95 -0.07 -0.05
CA PHE A 137 1.27 -0.49 1.32
C PHE A 137 0.06 -0.46 2.25
N PHE A 138 -1.14 -0.20 1.72
CA PHE A 138 -2.37 -0.06 2.48
C PHE A 138 -3.38 -1.10 2.02
N ASP A 139 -4.19 -1.56 2.97
CA ASP A 139 -5.31 -2.45 2.71
C ASP A 139 -6.17 -1.84 1.59
N ARG A 140 -6.69 -2.67 0.71
CA ARG A 140 -7.28 -2.22 -0.57
C ARG A 140 -8.40 -1.21 -0.35
N GLU A 141 -9.23 -1.43 0.65
CA GLU A 141 -10.33 -0.57 1.05
C GLU A 141 -9.83 0.77 1.59
N VAL A 142 -8.79 0.77 2.43
CA VAL A 142 -8.14 1.98 2.95
C VAL A 142 -7.48 2.76 1.80
N ALA A 143 -6.89 2.05 0.84
CA ALA A 143 -6.25 2.66 -0.32
C ALA A 143 -7.25 3.47 -1.19
N LEU A 144 -8.54 3.10 -1.18
CA LEU A 144 -9.61 3.85 -1.84
C LEU A 144 -9.93 5.21 -1.16
N GLU A 145 -9.44 5.46 0.05
CA GLU A 145 -9.63 6.75 0.73
C GLU A 145 -8.63 7.82 0.29
N PHE A 146 -7.55 7.44 -0.42
CA PHE A 146 -6.52 8.36 -0.90
C PHE A 146 -6.97 9.12 -2.15
N THR A 147 -7.94 10.03 -1.98
CA THR A 147 -8.35 10.94 -3.04
C THR A 147 -7.19 11.82 -3.49
N PHE A 148 -7.03 12.00 -4.80
CA PHE A 148 -5.92 12.77 -5.35
C PHE A 148 -6.31 13.61 -6.56
N ARG A 149 -5.55 14.69 -6.77
CA ARG A 149 -5.58 15.48 -8.00
C ARG A 149 -4.17 15.75 -8.49
N ILE A 150 -3.84 15.20 -9.66
CA ILE A 150 -2.58 15.40 -10.36
C ILE A 150 -2.65 16.63 -11.26
N PHE A 151 -1.84 17.62 -10.88
CA PHE A 151 -1.76 18.98 -11.41
C PHE A 151 -2.97 19.85 -11.09
N THR A 152 -2.72 20.77 -10.17
CA THR A 152 -3.57 21.89 -9.81
C THR A 152 -2.74 23.18 -9.86
N GLU A 153 -3.38 24.27 -10.24
CA GLU A 153 -2.76 25.61 -10.20
C GLU A 153 -2.71 26.16 -8.77
N ASN A 154 -3.50 25.59 -7.85
CA ASN A 154 -3.53 25.98 -6.45
C ASN A 154 -3.66 24.75 -5.53
N PRO A 155 -2.56 24.26 -4.96
CA PRO A 155 -2.57 23.00 -4.21
C PRO A 155 -3.08 23.15 -2.77
N TYR A 156 -3.27 24.38 -2.28
CA TYR A 156 -3.96 24.64 -1.03
C TYR A 156 -5.49 24.69 -1.17
N LYS A 157 -6.01 24.67 -2.41
CA LYS A 157 -7.43 24.68 -2.71
C LYS A 157 -7.86 23.33 -3.28
N GLY A 158 -8.83 22.69 -2.63
CA GLY A 158 -9.43 21.44 -3.08
C GLY A 158 -9.92 20.60 -1.90
N SER A 159 -10.64 19.53 -2.17
CA SER A 159 -11.07 18.55 -1.15
C SER A 159 -10.22 17.28 -1.13
N HIS A 160 -9.32 17.09 -2.11
CA HIS A 160 -8.51 15.88 -2.20
C HIS A 160 -7.39 15.86 -1.15
N ARG A 161 -7.02 14.66 -0.71
CA ARG A 161 -6.03 14.43 0.34
C ARG A 161 -4.60 14.49 -0.20
N ILE A 162 -4.41 14.13 -1.47
CA ILE A 162 -3.14 14.25 -2.18
C ILE A 162 -3.27 15.27 -3.33
N MET A 163 -2.44 16.31 -3.31
CA MET A 163 -2.46 17.37 -4.30
C MET A 163 -1.09 17.43 -5.00
N VAL A 164 -1.06 17.15 -6.30
CA VAL A 164 0.17 17.30 -7.10
C VAL A 164 0.12 18.62 -7.84
N PHE A 165 1.22 19.35 -7.86
CA PHE A 165 1.38 20.58 -8.63
C PHE A 165 2.68 20.56 -9.42
N ASN A 166 2.69 21.24 -10.57
CA ASN A 166 3.92 21.55 -11.28
C ASN A 166 4.44 22.90 -10.75
N PRO A 167 5.66 22.95 -10.18
CA PRO A 167 6.20 24.17 -9.58
C PRO A 167 6.42 25.33 -10.56
N GLU A 168 6.49 25.06 -11.85
CA GLU A 168 6.63 26.09 -12.90
C GLU A 168 5.29 26.73 -13.30
N THR A 169 4.17 26.04 -13.05
CA THR A 169 2.83 26.48 -13.52
C THR A 169 1.86 26.82 -12.38
N VAL A 170 2.27 26.67 -11.12
CA VAL A 170 1.43 26.98 -9.96
C VAL A 170 1.21 28.50 -9.81
N GLU A 171 0.01 28.94 -9.43
CA GLU A 171 -0.33 30.37 -9.25
C GLU A 171 0.58 31.06 -8.23
N LYS A 172 0.96 30.31 -7.18
CA LYS A 172 1.78 30.77 -6.08
C LYS A 172 2.84 29.72 -5.79
N ALA A 173 4.10 30.16 -5.72
CA ALA A 173 5.21 29.30 -5.37
C ALA A 173 4.93 28.58 -4.03
N VAL A 174 5.19 27.28 -4.01
CA VAL A 174 5.05 26.41 -2.84
C VAL A 174 6.45 25.97 -2.42
N ASP A 175 6.81 26.26 -1.18
CA ASP A 175 8.06 25.79 -0.58
C ASP A 175 7.77 24.53 0.25
N ILE A 176 8.06 23.37 -0.34
CA ILE A 176 7.85 22.05 0.29
C ILE A 176 8.57 21.95 1.65
N ALA A 177 9.74 22.59 1.81
CA ALA A 177 10.51 22.51 3.05
C ALA A 177 9.94 23.35 4.20
N ARG A 178 8.96 24.22 3.91
CA ARG A 178 8.38 25.19 4.87
C ARG A 178 6.86 25.16 4.89
N LEU A 179 6.28 24.00 4.61
CA LEU A 179 4.84 23.81 4.76
C LEU A 179 4.43 23.94 6.23
N PRO A 180 3.19 24.38 6.52
CA PRO A 180 2.63 24.29 7.85
C PRO A 180 2.65 22.84 8.36
N ASP A 181 2.92 22.64 9.65
CA ASP A 181 3.10 21.32 10.27
C ASP A 181 1.90 20.37 10.08
N VAL A 182 0.70 20.89 9.83
CA VAL A 182 -0.49 20.08 9.51
C VAL A 182 -0.35 19.33 8.19
N HIS A 183 0.40 19.86 7.22
CA HIS A 183 0.60 19.24 5.91
C HIS A 183 1.94 18.53 5.81
N SER A 184 2.08 17.68 4.80
CA SER A 184 3.34 17.06 4.40
C SER A 184 3.63 17.40 2.95
N GLY A 185 4.90 17.49 2.60
CA GLY A 185 5.34 17.83 1.26
C GLY A 185 6.43 16.91 0.75
N ILE A 186 6.37 16.60 -0.54
CA ILE A 186 7.36 15.81 -1.27
C ILE A 186 7.68 16.52 -2.58
N ASP A 187 8.96 16.57 -2.96
CA ASP A 187 9.41 17.05 -4.26
C ASP A 187 10.09 15.90 -5.02
N LEU A 188 9.42 15.41 -6.06
CA LEU A 188 9.87 14.26 -6.85
C LEU A 188 11.07 14.59 -7.75
N ARG A 189 11.41 15.88 -7.93
CA ARG A 189 12.50 16.30 -8.84
C ARG A 189 13.87 16.19 -8.18
N ASN A 190 13.91 16.38 -6.87
CA ASN A 190 15.13 16.37 -6.07
C ASN A 190 15.10 15.34 -4.92
N PHE A 191 14.00 14.60 -4.77
CA PHE A 191 13.77 13.66 -3.67
C PHE A 191 13.83 14.31 -2.29
N ALA A 192 13.39 15.57 -2.20
CA ALA A 192 13.27 16.28 -0.93
C ALA A 192 11.86 16.13 -0.34
N ALA A 193 11.76 16.37 0.96
CA ALA A 193 10.48 16.37 1.67
C ALA A 193 10.44 17.46 2.74
N SER A 194 9.23 17.81 3.17
CA SER A 194 9.02 18.61 4.39
C SER A 194 9.60 17.86 5.60
N PRO A 195 10.15 18.56 6.60
CA PRO A 195 10.61 17.92 7.84
C PRO A 195 9.48 17.11 8.50
N MET A 196 9.74 15.83 8.76
CA MET A 196 8.85 14.95 9.53
C MET A 196 9.65 13.84 10.20
N GLU A 197 9.14 13.34 11.33
CA GLU A 197 9.65 12.12 11.94
C GLU A 197 9.14 10.91 11.15
N ILE A 198 10.05 10.15 10.56
CA ILE A 198 9.70 8.95 9.78
C ILE A 198 9.25 7.84 10.74
N SER A 199 8.08 7.25 10.48
CA SER A 199 7.54 6.19 11.32
C SER A 199 8.38 4.91 11.23
N ALA A 200 8.41 4.14 12.32
CA ALA A 200 9.13 2.87 12.37
C ALA A 200 8.58 1.87 11.33
N SER A 201 7.24 1.78 11.22
CA SER A 201 6.55 0.96 10.21
C SER A 201 6.98 1.31 8.79
N ALA A 202 6.98 2.60 8.44
CA ALA A 202 7.37 3.04 7.10
C ALA A 202 8.82 2.69 6.76
N ARG A 203 9.75 2.74 7.73
CA ARG A 203 11.14 2.31 7.51
C ARG A 203 11.20 0.82 7.21
N THR A 204 10.57 0.00 8.05
CA THR A 204 10.52 -1.46 7.88
C THR A 204 9.94 -1.84 6.52
N TYR A 205 8.79 -1.26 6.16
CA TYR A 205 8.10 -1.58 4.90
C TYR A 205 8.89 -1.12 3.67
N ALA A 206 9.53 0.05 3.74
CA ALA A 206 10.41 0.52 2.66
C ALA A 206 11.59 -0.45 2.46
N THR A 207 12.24 -0.90 3.54
CA THR A 207 13.32 -1.88 3.47
C THR A 207 12.85 -3.20 2.87
N TRP A 208 11.76 -3.77 3.38
CA TRP A 208 11.24 -5.04 2.87
C TRP A 208 10.94 -4.99 1.37
N PHE A 209 10.27 -3.93 0.93
CA PHE A 209 9.88 -3.77 -0.47
C PHE A 209 11.07 -3.51 -1.40
N LEU A 210 12.07 -2.74 -0.95
CA LEU A 210 13.22 -2.38 -1.78
C LEU A 210 14.28 -3.48 -1.84
N GLU A 211 14.49 -4.23 -0.77
CA GLU A 211 15.53 -5.27 -0.69
C GLU A 211 15.00 -6.66 -1.06
N GLY A 212 13.76 -6.98 -0.69
CA GLY A 212 13.13 -8.28 -0.90
C GLY A 212 12.48 -8.47 -2.27
N ASN A 213 11.59 -9.46 -2.36
CA ASN A 213 10.65 -9.59 -3.46
C ASN A 213 9.48 -8.61 -3.24
N ALA A 214 9.11 -7.84 -4.27
CA ALA A 214 8.07 -6.81 -4.15
C ALA A 214 6.70 -7.39 -3.78
N TYR A 215 6.38 -8.60 -4.24
CA TYR A 215 5.11 -9.25 -3.92
C TYR A 215 5.12 -9.80 -2.50
N ASP A 216 6.12 -10.60 -2.15
CA ASP A 216 6.28 -11.17 -0.81
C ASP A 216 6.35 -10.07 0.27
N ALA A 217 6.95 -8.91 -0.04
CA ALA A 217 6.96 -7.77 0.87
C ALA A 217 5.56 -7.18 1.10
N LEU A 218 4.75 -7.03 0.05
CA LEU A 218 3.38 -6.52 0.17
C LEU A 218 2.50 -7.52 0.92
N ASP A 219 2.65 -8.81 0.64
CA ASP A 219 1.97 -9.88 1.36
C ASP A 219 2.38 -9.84 2.85
N ALA A 220 3.67 -9.76 3.15
CA ALA A 220 4.16 -9.66 4.54
C ALA A 220 3.58 -8.46 5.30
N ILE A 221 3.35 -7.33 4.62
CA ILE A 221 2.73 -6.15 5.21
C ILE A 221 1.24 -6.38 5.47
N GLU A 222 0.52 -6.95 4.49
CA GLU A 222 -0.91 -7.27 4.59
C GLU A 222 -1.16 -8.26 5.73
N PHE A 223 -0.46 -9.39 5.72
CA PHE A 223 -0.55 -10.40 6.77
C PHE A 223 -0.05 -9.89 8.12
N GLY A 224 1.06 -9.15 8.13
CA GLY A 224 1.58 -8.52 9.35
C GLY A 224 0.53 -7.67 10.05
N ARG A 225 -0.30 -6.92 9.33
CA ARG A 225 -1.41 -6.13 9.89
C ARG A 225 -2.58 -6.99 10.31
N ALA A 226 -3.00 -7.91 9.46
CA ALA A 226 -4.11 -8.82 9.75
C ALA A 226 -3.86 -9.68 11.01
N TRP A 227 -2.60 -9.96 11.31
CA TRP A 227 -2.15 -10.77 12.43
C TRP A 227 -2.00 -10.00 13.74
N GLU A 228 -1.91 -8.66 13.71
CA GLU A 228 -1.73 -7.81 14.91
C GLU A 228 -2.75 -8.11 16.03
N PRO A 229 -4.05 -8.33 15.76
CA PRO A 229 -5.04 -8.62 16.80
C PRO A 229 -4.81 -9.94 17.56
N HIS A 230 -3.95 -10.82 17.07
CA HIS A 230 -3.71 -12.15 17.62
C HIS A 230 -2.41 -12.27 18.41
N VAL A 231 -1.57 -11.23 18.42
CA VAL A 231 -0.27 -11.21 19.09
C VAL A 231 -0.17 -10.09 20.12
N SER A 232 0.95 -10.03 20.84
CA SER A 232 1.19 -9.12 21.95
C SER A 232 1.43 -7.67 21.51
N ASP A 233 2.08 -7.45 20.37
CA ASP A 233 2.35 -6.14 19.78
C ASP A 233 2.52 -6.22 18.24
N SER A 234 2.30 -5.08 17.58
CA SER A 234 2.51 -4.86 16.15
C SER A 234 3.92 -5.23 15.66
N SER A 235 4.96 -4.98 16.47
CA SER A 235 6.34 -5.33 16.13
C SER A 235 6.55 -6.85 16.03
N VAL A 236 5.90 -7.61 16.91
CA VAL A 236 5.92 -9.08 16.91
C VAL A 236 5.20 -9.62 15.69
N SER A 237 4.05 -9.06 15.35
CA SER A 237 3.30 -9.43 14.15
C SER A 237 4.13 -9.24 12.88
N ALA A 238 4.78 -8.07 12.76
CA ALA A 238 5.67 -7.76 11.66
C ALA A 238 6.88 -8.72 11.60
N ALA A 239 7.48 -9.06 12.74
CA ALA A 239 8.59 -10.01 12.79
C ALA A 239 8.18 -11.41 12.32
N ILE A 240 7.03 -11.92 12.77
CA ILE A 240 6.51 -13.23 12.34
C ILE A 240 6.17 -13.20 10.84
N ALA A 241 5.53 -12.15 10.33
CA ALA A 241 5.24 -12.00 8.90
C ALA A 241 6.51 -11.92 8.04
N SER A 242 7.53 -11.19 8.50
CA SER A 242 8.85 -11.17 7.85
C SER A 242 9.45 -12.58 7.75
N ALA A 243 9.34 -13.37 8.82
CA ALA A 243 9.92 -14.70 8.87
C ALA A 243 9.14 -15.76 8.07
N ALA A 244 7.80 -15.68 8.11
CA ALA A 244 6.91 -16.63 7.41
C ALA A 244 6.82 -16.33 5.92
N VAL A 245 6.60 -15.06 5.55
CA VAL A 245 6.28 -14.66 4.17
C VAL A 245 7.54 -14.34 3.37
N MET A 246 8.44 -13.53 3.92
CA MET A 246 9.67 -13.14 3.22
C MET A 246 10.82 -14.13 3.42
N GLY A 247 10.61 -15.16 4.24
CA GLY A 247 11.64 -16.16 4.56
C GLY A 247 12.81 -15.59 5.36
N ASN A 248 12.65 -14.46 6.05
CA ASN A 248 13.69 -13.97 6.96
C ASN A 248 13.92 -15.01 8.08
N HIS A 249 15.17 -15.23 8.45
CA HIS A 249 15.53 -16.30 9.38
C HIS A 249 15.82 -15.80 10.79
N ASP A 250 15.82 -14.48 11.01
CA ASP A 250 15.90 -13.93 12.37
C ASP A 250 14.58 -14.14 13.10
N THR A 251 14.63 -15.00 14.13
CA THR A 251 13.51 -15.29 15.03
C THR A 251 13.78 -14.76 16.44
N GLU A 252 14.79 -13.88 16.61
CA GLU A 252 15.11 -13.28 17.92
C GLU A 252 14.04 -12.25 18.37
N ASP A 253 13.24 -11.76 17.42
CA ASP A 253 12.25 -10.70 17.65
C ASP A 253 10.86 -11.21 18.12
N PHE A 254 10.68 -12.52 18.27
CA PHE A 254 9.43 -13.11 18.79
C PHE A 254 9.66 -14.44 19.52
N THR A 255 8.74 -14.79 20.42
CA THR A 255 8.83 -16.02 21.22
C THR A 255 7.98 -17.17 20.65
N THR A 256 8.17 -18.38 21.17
CA THR A 256 7.27 -19.51 20.86
C THR A 256 5.85 -19.24 21.36
N GLU A 257 5.69 -18.53 22.49
CA GLU A 257 4.39 -18.07 22.98
C GLU A 257 3.67 -17.17 21.96
N ASP A 258 4.37 -16.18 21.39
CA ASP A 258 3.81 -15.24 20.41
C ASP A 258 3.34 -15.96 19.13
N LEU A 259 4.20 -16.81 18.57
CA LEU A 259 3.85 -17.62 17.39
C LEU A 259 2.66 -18.55 17.67
N ALA A 260 2.63 -19.15 18.86
CA ALA A 260 1.52 -19.99 19.29
C ALA A 260 0.23 -19.20 19.51
N ALA A 261 0.31 -17.97 20.02
CA ALA A 261 -0.85 -17.09 20.16
C ALA A 261 -1.44 -16.73 18.80
N LEU A 262 -0.58 -16.39 17.83
CA LEU A 262 -0.99 -16.11 16.46
C LEU A 262 -1.73 -17.29 15.84
N VAL A 263 -1.09 -18.46 15.77
CA VAL A 263 -1.66 -19.64 15.09
C VAL A 263 -2.99 -20.07 15.73
N ARG A 264 -3.10 -20.00 17.07
CA ARG A 264 -4.38 -20.28 17.75
C ARG A 264 -5.45 -19.23 17.47
N GLY A 265 -5.06 -17.98 17.27
CA GLY A 265 -5.97 -16.90 16.88
C GLY A 265 -6.53 -17.11 15.49
N LEU A 266 -5.62 -17.38 14.54
CA LEU A 266 -5.93 -17.68 13.14
C LEU A 266 -6.79 -18.94 12.98
N ALA A 267 -6.50 -20.02 13.70
CA ALA A 267 -7.32 -21.23 13.68
C ALA A 267 -8.79 -21.02 14.11
N ARG A 268 -9.15 -19.86 14.65
CA ARG A 268 -10.54 -19.51 15.04
C ARG A 268 -11.22 -18.56 14.04
N THR A 269 -10.51 -18.07 13.03
CA THR A 269 -11.08 -17.24 11.96
C THR A 269 -11.69 -18.14 10.88
N GLU A 270 -12.54 -17.58 10.02
CA GLU A 270 -13.11 -18.33 8.89
C GLU A 270 -12.04 -18.71 7.86
N ASP A 271 -11.02 -17.87 7.68
CA ASP A 271 -9.91 -18.07 6.74
C ASP A 271 -8.78 -18.95 7.33
N GLY A 272 -8.87 -19.30 8.61
CA GLY A 272 -7.93 -20.20 9.27
C GLY A 272 -6.47 -19.76 9.13
N VAL A 273 -5.63 -20.71 8.75
CA VAL A 273 -4.19 -20.55 8.51
C VAL A 273 -3.82 -20.86 7.04
N GLU A 274 -4.79 -20.79 6.12
CA GLU A 274 -4.68 -21.39 4.78
C GLU A 274 -3.50 -20.89 3.94
N ASP A 275 -3.16 -19.59 3.99
CA ASP A 275 -2.15 -19.02 3.08
C ASP A 275 -0.70 -19.25 3.54
N TYR A 276 -0.44 -19.41 4.85
CA TYR A 276 0.92 -19.50 5.42
C TYR A 276 1.06 -20.54 6.53
N GLY A 277 0.13 -21.50 6.61
CA GLY A 277 0.08 -22.49 7.68
C GLY A 277 1.37 -23.31 7.77
N ASP A 278 1.86 -23.83 6.64
CA ASP A 278 3.09 -24.63 6.59
C ASP A 278 4.32 -23.81 7.05
N GLU A 279 4.44 -22.55 6.60
CA GLU A 279 5.52 -21.63 6.96
C GLU A 279 5.48 -21.27 8.45
N LEU A 280 4.28 -21.01 8.99
CA LEU A 280 4.07 -20.74 10.42
C LEU A 280 4.41 -21.96 11.28
N ILE A 281 4.02 -23.17 10.87
CA ILE A 281 4.40 -24.40 11.58
C ILE A 281 5.93 -24.63 11.51
N ALA A 282 6.56 -24.34 10.37
CA ALA A 282 8.02 -24.43 10.22
C ALA A 282 8.79 -23.40 11.09
N LEU A 283 8.15 -22.31 11.53
CA LEU A 283 8.76 -21.38 12.49
C LEU A 283 8.87 -21.97 13.89
N PHE A 284 8.01 -22.92 14.28
CA PHE A 284 8.13 -23.61 15.58
C PHE A 284 9.36 -24.52 15.68
N ASP A 285 10.06 -24.85 14.58
CA ASP A 285 11.37 -25.52 14.65
C ASP A 285 12.50 -24.53 14.99
N ARG A 286 12.28 -23.24 14.68
CA ARG A 286 13.31 -22.19 14.67
C ARG A 286 13.15 -21.21 15.82
N SER A 287 11.95 -21.09 16.38
CA SER A 287 11.64 -20.18 17.48
C SER A 287 12.52 -20.47 18.70
N PRO A 288 12.92 -19.43 19.47
CA PRO A 288 13.66 -19.62 20.71
C PRO A 288 12.90 -20.55 21.67
N GLU A 289 13.59 -21.51 22.29
CA GLU A 289 12.99 -22.34 23.33
C GLU A 289 12.77 -21.53 24.60
N ASP A 290 11.51 -21.40 25.00
CA ASP A 290 11.13 -20.94 26.33
C ASP A 290 10.76 -22.14 27.22
N ALA A 291 10.69 -21.90 28.54
CA ALA A 291 10.47 -22.96 29.53
C ALA A 291 9.12 -23.69 29.35
N ASP A 292 8.16 -23.07 28.66
CA ASP A 292 6.79 -23.54 28.49
C ASP A 292 6.47 -23.93 27.03
N ALA A 293 7.49 -24.01 26.15
CA ALA A 293 7.32 -24.29 24.72
C ALA A 293 6.47 -25.53 24.45
N GLY A 294 6.67 -26.62 25.21
CA GLY A 294 5.86 -27.83 25.10
C GLY A 294 4.37 -27.62 25.41
N VAL A 295 4.04 -26.71 26.35
CA VAL A 295 2.65 -26.33 26.67
C VAL A 295 2.06 -25.52 25.52
N HIS A 296 2.82 -24.57 24.98
CA HIS A 296 2.40 -23.78 23.83
C HIS A 296 2.14 -24.65 22.59
N HIS A 297 3.02 -25.61 22.30
CA HIS A 297 2.85 -26.57 21.20
C HIS A 297 1.59 -27.42 21.38
N ALA A 298 1.37 -27.99 22.57
CA ALA A 298 0.19 -28.82 22.84
C ALA A 298 -1.13 -28.02 22.73
N ALA A 299 -1.15 -26.78 23.22
CA ALA A 299 -2.32 -25.90 23.09
C ALA A 299 -2.61 -25.51 21.64
N THR A 300 -1.57 -25.26 20.84
CA THR A 300 -1.71 -24.94 19.42
C THR A 300 -2.16 -26.14 18.61
N PHE A 301 -1.62 -27.33 18.89
CA PHE A 301 -2.08 -28.59 18.29
C PHE A 301 -3.59 -28.78 18.49
N ALA A 302 -4.07 -28.62 19.72
CA ALA A 302 -5.50 -28.77 20.03
C ALA A 302 -6.36 -27.77 19.25
N ALA A 303 -5.93 -26.50 19.16
CA ALA A 303 -6.67 -25.48 18.42
C ALA A 303 -6.76 -25.79 16.92
N LEU A 304 -5.67 -26.27 16.30
CA LEU A 304 -5.66 -26.68 14.90
C LEU A 304 -6.56 -27.90 14.68
N ALA A 305 -6.48 -28.91 15.55
CA ALA A 305 -7.33 -30.09 15.46
C ALA A 305 -8.83 -29.74 15.60
N ASP A 306 -9.17 -28.85 16.54
CA ASP A 306 -10.55 -28.37 16.74
C ASP A 306 -11.06 -27.56 15.54
N ALA A 307 -10.18 -26.84 14.85
CA ALA A 307 -10.48 -26.11 13.62
C ALA A 307 -10.59 -27.03 12.38
N GLY A 308 -10.19 -28.30 12.50
CA GLY A 308 -10.16 -29.25 11.39
C GLY A 308 -8.86 -29.23 10.57
N GLU A 309 -7.86 -28.45 10.99
CA GLU A 309 -6.53 -28.31 10.40
C GLU A 309 -5.61 -29.48 10.75
N ASN A 310 -6.07 -30.70 10.46
CA ASN A 310 -5.41 -31.94 10.91
C ASN A 310 -4.00 -32.10 10.34
N VAL A 311 -3.76 -31.65 9.10
CA VAL A 311 -2.43 -31.73 8.46
C VAL A 311 -1.42 -30.87 9.20
N LEU A 312 -1.77 -29.63 9.51
CA LEU A 312 -0.90 -28.70 10.23
C LEU A 312 -0.70 -29.13 11.69
N ALA A 313 -1.74 -29.68 12.32
CA ALA A 313 -1.61 -30.28 13.65
C ALA A 313 -0.59 -31.45 13.66
N GLU A 314 -0.67 -32.36 12.69
CA GLU A 314 0.28 -33.46 12.55
C GLU A 314 1.72 -32.98 12.30
N GLN A 315 1.89 -31.96 11.45
CA GLN A 315 3.20 -31.34 11.22
C GLN A 315 3.78 -30.72 12.50
N LEU A 316 2.97 -29.97 13.27
CA LEU A 316 3.40 -29.38 14.54
C LEU A 316 3.82 -30.45 15.56
N ALA A 317 3.10 -31.57 15.61
CA ALA A 317 3.46 -32.70 16.47
C ALA A 317 4.82 -33.31 16.07
N SER A 318 5.07 -33.46 14.76
CA SER A 318 6.36 -33.94 14.24
C SER A 318 7.51 -32.99 14.54
N THR A 319 7.30 -31.68 14.40
CA THR A 319 8.25 -30.62 14.79
C THR A 319 8.58 -30.70 16.29
N SER A 320 7.56 -30.83 17.14
CA SER A 320 7.73 -30.98 18.59
C SER A 320 8.56 -32.21 18.96
N ALA A 321 8.31 -33.34 18.29
CA ALA A 321 9.04 -34.59 18.54
C ALA A 321 10.53 -34.47 18.17
N ARG A 322 10.85 -33.82 17.04
CA ARG A 322 12.24 -33.61 16.60
C ARG A 322 13.05 -32.72 17.54
N ARG A 323 12.42 -31.72 18.18
CA ARG A 323 13.12 -30.84 19.15
C ARG A 323 13.38 -31.53 20.50
N ALA A 324 12.67 -32.61 20.81
CA ALA A 324 12.83 -33.34 22.06
C ALA A 324 13.94 -34.42 22.04
N GLU A 325 14.50 -34.73 20.86
CA GLU A 325 15.60 -35.68 20.64
C GLU A 325 16.99 -35.02 20.74
#